data_AF-A0A948IFH5-F1
#
_entry.id   AF-A0A948IFH5-F1
#
_cell.length_a   1.000
_cell.length_b   1.000
_cell.length_c   1.000
_cell.angle_alpha   90.00
_cell.angle_beta   90.00
_cell.angle_gamma   90.00
#
_symmetry.space_group_name_H-M   'P 1'
#
loop_
_entity.id
_entity.type
_entity.pdbx_description
1 polymer ?
#
loop_
_entity_poly.entity_id
_entity_poly.type
_entity_poly.pdbx_seq_one_letter_code
_entity_poly.pdbx_strand_id
1 'polypeptide(L)' 'MRNILEALRLHQQARLSNRQIGQALGIAHTTVSDYLRRAEVANISYETGLEIGHDELERRLFPAKAPASVQRPQPDWA' A
#
# COMPACT_ATOMS: atom_id res chain seq x y z
N MET A 1 -0.15 1.13 -9.86
CA MET A 1 0.35 2.18 -8.95
C MET A 1 1.89 2.19 -8.91
N ARG A 2 2.57 2.97 -9.77
CA ARG A 2 4.05 2.95 -9.88
C ARG A 2 4.80 3.55 -8.67
N ASN A 3 4.12 4.32 -7.81
CA ASN A 3 4.75 5.03 -6.70
C ASN A 3 5.03 4.15 -5.47
N ILE A 4 4.45 2.95 -5.38
CA ILE A 4 4.65 2.05 -4.23
C ILE A 4 6.10 1.60 -4.14
N LEU A 5 6.67 1.14 -5.26
CA LEU A 5 8.04 0.64 -5.32
C LEU A 5 9.04 1.75 -4.97
N GLU A 6 8.85 2.96 -5.52
CA GLU A 6 9.68 4.12 -5.20
C GLU A 6 9.53 4.56 -3.74
N ALA A 7 8.33 4.48 -3.16
CA ALA A 7 8.13 4.78 -1.74
C ALA A 7 8.93 3.81 -0.84
N LEU A 8 8.93 2.52 -1.18
CA LEU A 8 9.76 1.52 -0.49
C LEU A 8 11.25 1.79 -0.67
N ARG A 9 11.68 2.14 -1.88
CA ARG A 9 13.08 2.49 -2.18
C ARG A 9 13.57 3.66 -1.33
N LEU A 10 12.82 4.76 -1.33
CA LEU A 10 13.18 5.98 -0.61
C LEU A 10 13.17 5.78 0.91
N HIS A 11 12.28 4.93 1.42
CA HIS A 11 12.26 4.59 2.83
C HIS A 11 13.45 3.71 3.24
N GLN A 12 13.73 2.64 2.49
CA GLN A 12 14.72 1.63 2.88
C GLN A 12 16.17 2.07 2.54
N GLN A 13 16.39 2.63 1.35
CA GLN A 13 17.73 3.00 0.89
C GLN A 13 18.11 4.42 1.30
N ALA A 14 17.20 5.39 1.16
CA ALA A 14 17.47 6.79 1.44
C ALA A 14 17.06 7.22 2.86
N ARG A 15 16.42 6.34 3.65
CA ARG A 15 15.97 6.57 5.04
C ARG A 15 15.18 7.87 5.21
N LEU A 16 14.42 8.25 4.17
CA LEU A 16 13.60 9.45 4.20
C LEU A 16 12.36 9.25 5.08
N SER A 17 11.90 10.33 5.70
CA SER A 17 10.62 10.35 6.42
C SER A 17 9.44 10.27 5.45
N ASN A 18 8.30 9.75 5.93
CA ASN A 18 7.08 9.61 5.11
C ASN A 18 6.62 10.95 4.50
N ARG A 19 6.90 12.08 5.17
CA ARG A 19 6.62 13.43 4.65
C ARG A 19 7.52 13.78 3.47
N GLN A 20 8.82 13.53 3.56
CA GLN A 20 9.77 13.77 2.48
C GLN A 20 9.48 12.86 1.27
N ILE A 21 9.14 11.60 1.51
CA ILE A 21 8.74 10.67 0.46
C ILE A 21 7.46 11.16 -0.24
N GLY A 22 6.47 11.60 0.53
CA GLY A 22 5.22 12.14 -0.03
C GLY A 22 5.45 13.37 -0.90
N GLN A 23 6.33 14.28 -0.46
CA GLN A 23 6.75 15.44 -1.25
C GLN A 23 7.47 15.04 -2.54
N ALA A 24 8.40 14.07 -2.48
CA ALA A 24 9.16 13.60 -3.64
C ALA A 24 8.29 12.90 -4.69
N LEU A 25 7.26 12.16 -4.26
CA LEU A 25 6.38 11.38 -5.13
C LEU A 25 5.06 12.08 -5.48
N GLY A 26 4.81 13.27 -4.94
CA GLY A 26 3.56 14.03 -5.15
C GLY A 26 2.32 13.36 -4.54
N ILE A 27 2.47 12.59 -3.47
CA ILE A 27 1.37 11.87 -2.79
C ILE A 27 1.29 12.26 -1.31
N ALA A 28 0.13 12.06 -0.69
CA ALA A 28 -0.04 12.33 0.73
C ALA A 28 0.87 11.43 1.57
N HIS A 29 1.52 12.00 2.60
CA HIS A 29 2.35 11.24 3.53
C HIS A 29 1.58 10.11 4.24
N THR A 30 0.25 10.25 4.40
CA THR A 30 -0.63 9.20 4.94
C THR A 30 -0.73 8.00 4.00
N THR A 31 -0.76 8.23 2.68
CA THR A 31 -0.69 7.19 1.66
C THR A 31 0.66 6.47 1.72
N VAL A 32 1.76 7.21 1.88
CA VAL A 32 3.10 6.60 2.08
C VAL A 32 3.10 5.71 3.33
N SER A 33 2.57 6.20 4.45
CA SER A 33 2.44 5.40 5.68
C SER A 33 1.62 4.12 5.46
N ASP A 34 0.51 4.20 4.74
CA ASP A 34 -0.32 3.03 4.41
C ASP A 34 0.43 2.01 3.54
N TYR A 35 1.18 2.49 2.54
CA TYR A 35 2.02 1.63 1.68
C TYR A 35 3.08 0.90 2.48
N LEU A 36 3.84 1.63 3.32
CA LEU A 36 4.90 1.05 4.15
C LEU A 36 4.34 0.04 5.15
N ARG A 37 3.24 0.38 5.82
CA ARG A 37 2.57 -0.51 6.77
C ARG A 37 2.08 -1.80 6.12
N ARG A 38 1.48 -1.71 4.93
CA ARG A 38 1.03 -2.90 4.19
C ARG A 38 2.21 -3.76 3.72
N ALA A 39 3.30 -3.13 3.29
CA ALA A 39 4.51 -3.83 2.88
C ALA A 39 5.16 -4.57 4.05
N GLU A 40 5.19 -3.96 5.23
CA GLU A 40 5.62 -4.61 6.47
C GLU A 40 4.75 -5.82 6.83
N VAL A 41 3.42 -5.67 6.80
CA VAL A 41 2.48 -6.79 7.06
C VAL A 41 2.62 -7.92 6.02
N ALA A 42 2.90 -7.58 4.77
CA ALA A 42 3.10 -8.54 3.69
C ALA A 42 4.53 -9.11 3.63
N ASN A 43 5.45 -8.66 4.50
CA ASN A 43 6.89 -8.96 4.45
C ASN A 43 7.53 -8.70 3.08
N ILE A 44 7.15 -7.60 2.43
CA ILE A 44 7.67 -7.20 1.11
C ILE A 44 8.68 -6.07 1.27
N SER A 45 9.92 -6.30 0.85
CA SER A 45 10.96 -5.27 0.74
C SER A 45 10.96 -4.61 -0.64
N TYR A 46 11.75 -3.54 -0.81
CA TYR A 46 11.99 -2.96 -2.14
C TYR A 46 12.56 -4.00 -3.12
N GLU A 47 13.49 -4.84 -2.67
CA GLU A 47 14.11 -5.88 -3.50
C GLU A 47 13.08 -6.91 -3.97
N THR A 48 12.25 -7.43 -3.06
CA THR A 48 11.16 -8.35 -3.41
C THR A 48 10.14 -7.70 -4.35
N GLY A 49 9.81 -6.42 -4.11
CA GLY A 49 8.92 -5.65 -4.98
C GLY A 49 9.46 -5.49 -6.40
N LEU A 50 10.78 -5.39 -6.56
CA LEU A 50 11.44 -5.31 -7.87
C LEU A 50 11.33 -6.63 -8.64
N GLU A 51 11.44 -7.77 -7.95
CA GLU A 51 11.36 -9.11 -8.54
C GLU A 51 9.95 -9.48 -9.01
N ILE A 52 8.93 -9.21 -8.19
CA ILE A 52 7.54 -9.57 -8.51
C ILE A 52 6.87 -8.58 -9.48
N GLY A 53 7.43 -7.37 -9.62
CA GLY A 53 6.90 -6.31 -10.47
C GLY A 53 5.71 -5.55 -9.87
N HIS A 54 5.35 -4.44 -10.52
CA HIS A 54 4.41 -3.46 -9.98
C HIS A 54 2.99 -4.01 -9.77
N ASP A 55 2.49 -4.81 -10.71
CA ASP A 55 1.11 -5.29 -10.69
C ASP A 55 0.89 -6.33 -9.58
N GLU A 56 1.83 -7.25 -9.40
CA GLU A 56 1.78 -8.25 -8.33
C GLU A 56 2.03 -7.61 -6.96
N LEU A 57 2.95 -6.65 -6.88
CA LEU A 57 3.16 -5.84 -5.67
C LEU A 57 1.85 -5.16 -5.24
N GLU A 58 1.15 -4.53 -6.19
CA GLU A 58 -0.13 -3.89 -5.92
C GLU A 58 -1.19 -4.90 -5.45
N ARG A 59 -1.32 -6.06 -6.10
CA ARG A 59 -2.24 -7.13 -5.68
C ARG A 59 -1.98 -7.62 -4.25
N ARG A 60 -0.72 -7.77 -3.86
CA ARG A 60 -0.35 -8.25 -2.52
C ARG A 60 -0.60 -7.23 -1.42
N LEU A 61 -0.35 -5.94 -1.70
CA LEU A 61 -0.57 -4.86 -0.73
C LEU A 61 -2.04 -4.47 -0.62
N PHE A 62 -2.78 -4.60 -1.72
CA PHE A 62 -4.19 -4.25 -1.83
C PHE A 62 -4.99 -5.47 -2.27
N PRO A 63 -5.07 -6.52 -1.43
CA PRO A 63 -5.90 -7.67 -1.75
C PRO A 63 -7.36 -7.22 -1.85
N ALA A 64 -8.07 -7.77 -2.84
CA ALA A 64 -9.50 -7.55 -2.95
C ALA A 64 -10.16 -7.96 -1.63
N LYS A 65 -10.96 -7.06 -1.05
CA LYS A 65 -11.72 -7.38 0.16
C LYS A 65 -12.59 -8.58 -0.15
N ALA A 66 -12.48 -9.62 0.68
CA ALA A 66 -13.37 -10.75 0.60
C ALA A 66 -14.83 -10.24 0.67
N PRO A 67 -15.75 -10.79 -0.13
CA PRO A 67 -17.15 -10.42 -0.04
C PRO A 67 -17.61 -10.61 1.40
N ALA A 68 -18.31 -9.60 1.94
CA ALA A 68 -18.80 -9.67 3.30
C ALA A 68 -19.72 -10.89 3.43
N SER A 69 -19.34 -11.83 4.28
CA SER A 69 -20.16 -13.01 4.59
C SER A 69 -21.42 -12.67 5.39
N VAL A 70 -21.49 -11.45 5.93
CA VAL A 70 -22.61 -10.95 6.72
C VAL A 70 -23.62 -10.26 5.79
N GLN A 71 -24.75 -10.92 5.55
CA GLN A 71 -25.94 -10.29 4.99
C GLN A 71 -26.43 -9.23 5.98
N ARG A 72 -26.27 -7.94 5.63
CA ARG A 72 -26.85 -6.86 6.42
C ARG A 72 -28.37 -6.87 6.21
N PRO A 73 -29.19 -6.90 7.28
CA PRO A 73 -30.62 -6.76 7.12
C PRO A 73 -30.92 -5.43 6.42
N GLN A 74 -31.88 -5.43 5.50
CA GLN A 74 -32.33 -4.19 4.88
C GLN A 74 -33.05 -3.34 5.95
N PRO A 75 -32.88 -2.00 5.92
CA PRO A 75 -33.63 -1.12 6.80
C PRO A 75 -35.13 -1.35 6.62
N ASP A 76 -35.89 -1.32 7.71
CA ASP A 76 -37.34 -1.23 7.63
C ASP A 76 -37.72 0.24 7.37
N TRP A 77 -38.31 0.51 6.21
CA TRP A 77 -38.77 1.86 5.83
C TRP A 77 -40.29 2.04 6.05
N ALA A 78 -40.93 1.15 6.82
CA ALA A 78 -42.36 1.23 7.15
C ALA A 78 -42.71 2.45 8.02
#